data_AF-A0A0G4LSM7-F1
#
_entry.id   AF-A0A0G4LSM7-F1
#
_cell.length_a   1.000
_cell.length_b   1.000
_cell.length_c   1.000
_cell.angle_alpha   90.00
_cell.angle_beta   90.00
_cell.angle_gamma   90.00
#
_symmetry.space_group_name_H-M   'P 1'
#
loop_
_entity.id
_entity.type
_entity.pdbx_description
1 polymer ?
#
loop_
_entity_poly.entity_id
_entity_poly.type
_entity_poly.pdbx_seq_one_letter_code
_entity_poly.pdbx_strand_id
1 'polypeptide(L)'
;MAISAADKIINIHRPLLFYSFQSSLFPRTRATCTAAAVTILREHERAASEDTVAIWTQTAFCITAVIVLGLELLHQSSHTSETAVEYRQLLSKAGERLRKRACDVLAAKCATLIEVLLSVEEELVIKVMRMRDGTIEEKQREAIDELIASQGILAKFLDLDPVFGMRPMFWESPAASETWDPAVLYDVEQFEDFDVWYNEVFSGVVY
;
A
#
# COMPACT_ATOMS: atom_id res chain seq x y z
N MET A 1 -17.31 -7.39 -9.96
CA MET A 1 -17.50 -5.99 -10.43
C MET A 1 -16.99 -4.96 -9.43
N ALA A 2 -17.34 -5.07 -8.14
CA ALA A 2 -16.87 -4.12 -7.11
C ALA A 2 -15.34 -4.03 -6.98
N ILE A 3 -14.62 -5.17 -6.99
CA ILE A 3 -13.15 -5.21 -6.91
C ILE A 3 -12.49 -4.39 -8.04
N SER A 4 -12.90 -4.60 -9.29
CA SER A 4 -12.30 -3.91 -10.44
C SER A 4 -12.59 -2.41 -10.46
N ALA A 5 -13.78 -1.99 -10.03
CA ALA A 5 -14.10 -0.57 -9.90
C ALA A 5 -13.25 0.10 -8.81
N ALA A 6 -13.11 -0.54 -7.64
CA ALA A 6 -12.27 -0.07 -6.55
C ALA A 6 -10.77 -0.01 -6.94
N ASP A 7 -10.27 -1.01 -7.68
CA ASP A 7 -8.91 -0.98 -8.22
C ASP A 7 -8.70 0.20 -9.17
N LYS A 8 -9.70 0.54 -10.01
CA LYS A 8 -9.61 1.70 -10.91
C LYS A 8 -9.58 3.02 -10.15
N ILE A 9 -10.30 3.13 -9.04
CA ILE A 9 -10.21 4.29 -8.14
C ILE A 9 -8.75 4.47 -7.67
N ILE A 10 -8.13 3.42 -7.13
CA ILE A 10 -6.73 3.51 -6.66
C ILE A 10 -5.79 3.87 -7.82
N ASN A 11 -5.98 3.27 -8.99
CA ASN A 11 -5.12 3.53 -10.15
C ASN A 11 -5.22 4.97 -10.68
N ILE A 12 -6.40 5.61 -10.65
CA ILE A 12 -6.56 7.02 -11.04
C ILE A 12 -5.82 7.94 -10.06
N HIS A 13 -5.80 7.58 -8.78
CA HIS A 13 -5.14 8.35 -7.73
C HIS A 13 -3.65 8.01 -7.56
N ARG A 14 -3.11 7.01 -8.28
CA ARG A 14 -1.73 6.54 -8.12
C ARG A 14 -0.68 7.67 -8.11
N PRO A 15 -0.72 8.70 -8.98
CA PRO A 15 0.28 9.77 -8.97
C PRO A 15 0.36 10.54 -7.65
N LEU A 16 -0.75 10.68 -6.93
CA LEU A 16 -0.85 11.45 -5.68
C LEU A 16 -0.96 10.57 -4.44
N LEU A 17 -1.10 9.26 -4.61
CA LEU A 17 -1.41 8.33 -3.52
C LEU A 17 -0.34 8.38 -2.43
N PHE A 18 0.93 8.28 -2.79
CA PHE A 18 2.02 8.29 -1.81
C PHE A 18 2.12 9.64 -1.10
N TYR A 19 2.05 10.75 -1.84
CA TYR A 19 2.02 12.10 -1.28
C TYR A 19 0.85 12.33 -0.31
N SER A 20 -0.29 11.69 -0.54
CA SER A 20 -1.45 11.78 0.35
C SER A 20 -1.22 11.17 1.75
N PHE A 21 -0.21 10.32 1.90
CA PHE A 21 0.20 9.79 3.21
C PHE A 21 1.26 10.66 3.90
N GLN A 22 2.14 11.31 3.15
CA GLN A 22 3.20 12.19 3.68
C GLN A 22 2.69 13.60 4.01
N SER A 23 1.68 14.08 3.28
CA SER A 23 1.17 15.43 3.37
C SER A 23 -0.33 15.46 3.68
N SER A 24 -0.76 16.43 4.50
CA SER A 24 -2.16 16.68 4.80
C SER A 24 -2.93 17.39 3.67
N LEU A 25 -2.28 17.69 2.54
CA LEU A 25 -2.87 18.42 1.41
C LEU A 25 -3.88 17.59 0.59
N PHE A 26 -3.79 16.26 0.62
CA PHE A 26 -4.64 15.38 -0.19
C PHE A 26 -5.51 14.41 0.64
N PRO A 27 -6.29 14.91 1.64
CA PRO A 27 -7.02 14.04 2.56
C PRO A 27 -8.12 13.23 1.85
N ARG A 28 -8.72 13.79 0.79
CA ARG A 28 -9.74 13.10 -0.02
C ARG A 28 -9.14 11.94 -0.81
N THR A 29 -7.97 12.12 -1.43
CA THR A 29 -7.25 11.06 -2.15
C THR A 29 -6.95 9.89 -1.23
N ARG A 30 -6.38 10.17 -0.05
CA ARG A 30 -6.11 9.16 0.98
C ARG A 30 -7.40 8.42 1.38
N ALA A 31 -8.44 9.15 1.81
CA ALA A 31 -9.70 8.56 2.24
C ALA A 31 -10.37 7.69 1.17
N THR A 32 -10.41 8.17 -0.08
CA THR A 32 -11.01 7.45 -1.21
C THR A 32 -10.23 6.18 -1.56
N CYS A 33 -8.89 6.24 -1.57
CA CYS A 33 -8.05 5.06 -1.82
C CYS A 33 -8.14 4.04 -0.68
N THR A 34 -8.15 4.49 0.57
CA THR A 34 -8.33 3.64 1.74
C THR A 34 -9.68 2.93 1.71
N ALA A 35 -10.77 3.65 1.40
CA ALA A 35 -12.09 3.05 1.24
C ALA A 35 -12.11 2.00 0.10
N ALA A 36 -11.49 2.30 -1.04
CA ALA A 36 -11.36 1.36 -2.15
C ALA A 36 -10.55 0.11 -1.77
N ALA A 37 -9.46 0.26 -1.02
CA ALA A 37 -8.65 -0.85 -0.51
C ALA A 37 -9.48 -1.77 0.42
N VAL A 38 -10.23 -1.18 1.36
CA VAL A 38 -11.16 -1.92 2.22
C VAL A 38 -12.19 -2.69 1.40
N THR A 39 -12.78 -2.06 0.38
CA THR A 39 -13.72 -2.73 -0.54
C THR A 39 -13.07 -3.93 -1.23
N ILE A 40 -11.86 -3.77 -1.79
CA ILE A 40 -11.14 -4.87 -2.45
C ILE A 40 -10.94 -6.04 -1.49
N LEU A 41 -10.44 -5.79 -0.27
CA LEU A 41 -10.13 -6.87 0.69
C LEU A 41 -11.37 -7.60 1.19
N ARG A 42 -12.49 -6.89 1.42
CA ARG A 42 -13.77 -7.48 1.83
C ARG A 42 -14.40 -8.29 0.70
N GLU A 43 -14.40 -7.76 -0.52
CA GLU A 43 -14.93 -8.47 -1.68
C GLU A 43 -14.07 -9.68 -2.05
N HIS A 44 -12.75 -9.59 -1.87
CA HIS A 44 -11.84 -10.73 -2.01
C HIS A 44 -12.11 -11.80 -0.94
N GLU A 45 -12.51 -11.43 0.28
CA GLU A 45 -12.97 -12.38 1.31
C GLU A 45 -14.24 -13.11 0.86
N ARG A 46 -15.23 -12.35 0.39
CA ARG A 46 -16.51 -12.88 -0.08
C ARG A 46 -16.33 -13.83 -1.26
N ALA A 47 -15.56 -13.43 -2.27
CA ALA A 47 -15.29 -14.26 -3.45
C ALA A 47 -14.57 -15.57 -3.09
N ALA A 48 -13.69 -15.55 -2.08
CA ALA A 48 -13.03 -16.76 -1.59
C ALA A 48 -13.99 -17.71 -0.84
N SER A 49 -15.05 -17.20 -0.21
CA SER A 49 -16.07 -18.02 0.46
C SER A 49 -17.06 -18.68 -0.51
N GLU A 50 -17.21 -18.13 -1.71
CA GLU A 50 -18.15 -18.60 -2.74
C GLU A 50 -17.55 -19.68 -3.67
N ASP A 51 -16.39 -20.25 -3.32
CA ASP A 51 -15.63 -21.25 -4.12
C ASP A 51 -15.41 -20.85 -5.59
N THR A 52 -15.27 -19.55 -5.82
CA THR A 52 -15.05 -19.01 -7.16
C THR A 52 -13.61 -19.22 -7.60
N VAL A 53 -13.40 -19.54 -8.89
CA VAL A 53 -12.06 -19.68 -9.47
C VAL A 53 -11.31 -18.36 -9.33
N ALA A 54 -10.24 -18.38 -8.53
CA ALA A 54 -9.40 -17.23 -8.33
C ALA A 54 -8.54 -16.94 -9.57
N ILE A 55 -8.80 -15.83 -10.24
CA ILE A 55 -7.99 -15.35 -11.37
C ILE A 55 -6.79 -14.56 -10.81
N TRP A 56 -5.61 -14.68 -11.44
CA TRP A 56 -4.36 -13.99 -11.05
C TRP A 56 -4.52 -12.46 -10.88
N THR A 57 -5.46 -11.85 -11.59
CA THR A 57 -5.79 -10.42 -11.45
C THR A 57 -6.34 -10.08 -10.06
N GLN A 58 -7.03 -11.01 -9.39
CA GLN A 58 -7.50 -10.81 -8.03
C GLN A 58 -6.34 -10.69 -7.03
N THR A 59 -5.25 -11.42 -7.25
CA THR A 59 -4.04 -11.32 -6.41
C THR A 59 -3.37 -9.96 -6.60
N ALA A 60 -3.28 -9.46 -7.84
CA ALA A 60 -2.75 -8.13 -8.11
C ALA A 60 -3.56 -7.01 -7.45
N PHE A 61 -4.90 -7.08 -7.52
CA PHE A 61 -5.77 -6.13 -6.84
C PHE A 61 -5.61 -6.18 -5.31
N CYS A 62 -5.49 -7.39 -4.76
CA CYS A 62 -5.25 -7.60 -3.32
C CYS A 62 -3.92 -6.97 -2.87
N ILE A 63 -2.84 -7.14 -3.65
CA ILE A 63 -1.53 -6.53 -3.36
C ILE A 63 -1.64 -5.01 -3.27
N THR A 64 -2.25 -4.37 -4.27
CA THR A 64 -2.43 -2.91 -4.28
C THR A 64 -3.23 -2.45 -3.05
N ALA A 65 -4.32 -3.15 -2.72
CA ALA A 65 -5.14 -2.83 -1.55
C ALA A 65 -4.39 -3.00 -0.22
N VAL A 66 -3.58 -4.06 -0.10
CA VAL A 66 -2.71 -4.30 1.07
C VAL A 66 -1.72 -3.16 1.27
N ILE A 67 -1.07 -2.69 0.19
CA ILE A 67 -0.12 -1.57 0.27
C ILE A 67 -0.82 -0.30 0.75
N VAL A 68 -1.96 0.05 0.16
CA VAL A 68 -2.72 1.24 0.54
C VAL A 68 -3.18 1.16 2.00
N LEU A 69 -3.76 0.03 2.40
CA LEU A 69 -4.28 -0.13 3.75
C LEU A 69 -3.17 -0.22 4.80
N GLY A 70 -2.04 -0.83 4.46
CA GLY A 70 -0.84 -0.85 5.31
C GLY A 70 -0.26 0.54 5.50
N LEU A 71 -0.16 1.34 4.43
CA LEU A 71 0.26 2.74 4.54
C LEU A 71 -0.70 3.56 5.40
N GLU A 72 -2.01 3.39 5.21
CA GLU A 72 -3.01 4.04 6.06
C GLU A 72 -2.83 3.68 7.53
N LEU A 73 -2.68 2.39 7.83
CA LEU A 73 -2.50 1.90 9.19
C LEU A 73 -1.23 2.49 9.83
N LEU A 74 -0.11 2.52 9.10
CA LEU A 74 1.14 3.13 9.60
C LEU A 74 0.98 4.63 9.88
N HIS A 75 0.28 5.37 9.01
CA HIS A 75 0.07 6.82 9.12
C HIS A 75 -1.16 7.22 9.96
N GLN A 76 -1.77 6.30 10.69
CA GLN A 76 -2.96 6.58 11.48
C GLN A 76 -2.59 7.22 12.83
N SER A 77 -3.16 8.38 13.18
CA SER A 77 -2.84 9.08 14.45
C SER A 77 -3.20 8.26 15.70
N SER A 78 -4.17 7.35 15.60
CA SER A 78 -4.60 6.51 16.71
C SER A 78 -4.64 5.03 16.32
N HIS A 79 -3.58 4.34 16.70
CA HIS A 79 -3.40 2.89 16.50
C HIS A 79 -4.31 2.04 17.39
N THR A 80 -4.92 2.61 18.42
CA THR A 80 -5.88 1.93 19.31
C THR A 80 -7.33 2.18 18.89
N SER A 81 -7.57 2.93 17.82
CA SER A 81 -8.92 3.18 17.30
C SER A 81 -9.56 1.90 16.77
N GLU A 82 -10.90 1.84 16.80
CA GLU A 82 -11.66 0.71 16.25
C GLU A 82 -11.32 0.48 14.77
N THR A 83 -11.11 1.57 14.01
CA THR A 83 -10.69 1.52 12.61
C THR A 83 -9.30 0.89 12.43
N ALA A 84 -8.33 1.22 13.28
CA ALA A 84 -7.00 0.59 13.24
C ALA A 84 -7.09 -0.92 13.51
N VAL A 85 -7.93 -1.31 14.48
CA VAL A 85 -8.19 -2.73 14.79
C VAL A 85 -8.82 -3.43 13.59
N GLU A 86 -9.79 -2.80 12.93
CA GLU A 86 -10.42 -3.33 11.73
C GLU A 86 -9.42 -3.54 10.59
N TYR A 87 -8.54 -2.57 10.33
CA TYR A 87 -7.54 -2.68 9.27
C TYR A 87 -6.55 -3.80 9.53
N ARG A 88 -6.08 -3.97 10.78
CA ARG A 88 -5.26 -5.14 11.16
C ARG A 88 -5.98 -6.45 10.90
N GLN A 89 -7.26 -6.55 11.25
CA GLN A 89 -8.05 -7.76 11.00
C GLN A 89 -8.21 -8.05 9.51
N LEU A 90 -8.49 -7.03 8.69
CA LEU A 90 -8.59 -7.18 7.23
C LEU A 90 -7.28 -7.67 6.61
N LEU A 91 -6.15 -7.09 7.02
CA LEU A 91 -4.82 -7.48 6.58
C LEU A 91 -4.50 -8.92 7.01
N SER A 92 -4.67 -9.27 8.29
CA SER A 92 -4.41 -10.62 8.80
C SER A 92 -5.23 -11.69 8.07
N LYS A 93 -6.54 -11.45 7.89
CA LYS A 93 -7.41 -12.35 7.12
C LYS A 93 -6.97 -12.47 5.67
N ALA A 94 -6.54 -11.37 5.04
CA ALA A 94 -6.01 -11.40 3.68
C ALA A 94 -4.76 -12.28 3.60
N GLY A 95 -3.81 -12.12 4.52
CA GLY A 95 -2.59 -12.93 4.59
C GLY A 95 -2.90 -14.42 4.73
N GLU A 96 -3.76 -14.80 5.67
CA GLU A 96 -4.18 -16.20 5.86
C GLU A 96 -4.76 -16.84 4.60
N ARG A 97 -5.57 -16.10 3.84
CA ARG A 97 -6.16 -16.60 2.58
C ARG A 97 -5.11 -16.74 1.49
N LEU A 98 -4.23 -15.75 1.36
CA LEU A 98 -3.20 -15.73 0.33
C LEU A 98 -2.19 -16.88 0.55
N ARG A 99 -1.82 -17.20 1.80
CA ARG A 99 -0.97 -18.36 2.10
C ARG A 99 -1.56 -19.71 1.66
N LYS A 100 -2.89 -19.84 1.65
CA LYS A 100 -3.56 -21.08 1.22
C LYS A 100 -3.44 -21.33 -0.30
N ARG A 101 -3.04 -20.32 -1.09
CA ARG A 101 -2.85 -20.44 -2.54
C ARG A 101 -1.46 -20.98 -2.87
N ALA A 102 -1.27 -22.28 -2.72
CA ALA A 102 0.04 -22.95 -2.87
C ALA A 102 0.73 -22.77 -4.24
N CYS A 103 -0.02 -22.44 -5.30
CA CYS A 103 0.52 -22.27 -6.67
C CYS A 103 0.62 -20.81 -7.14
N ASP A 104 0.39 -19.83 -6.25
CA ASP A 104 0.42 -18.41 -6.60
C ASP A 104 1.57 -17.71 -5.85
N VAL A 105 2.70 -17.52 -6.54
CA VAL A 105 3.90 -16.88 -5.98
C VAL A 105 3.61 -15.44 -5.54
N LEU A 106 2.75 -14.72 -6.28
CA LEU A 106 2.38 -13.36 -5.91
C LEU A 106 1.53 -13.34 -4.63
N ALA A 107 0.67 -14.34 -4.45
CA ALA A 107 -0.10 -14.49 -3.20
C ALA A 107 0.82 -14.80 -2.03
N ALA A 108 1.77 -15.72 -2.20
CA ALA A 108 2.77 -16.02 -1.16
C ALA A 108 3.56 -14.78 -0.75
N LYS A 109 4.09 -14.03 -1.73
CA LYS A 109 4.79 -12.76 -1.48
C LYS A 109 3.90 -11.72 -0.80
N CYS A 110 2.65 -11.59 -1.23
CA CYS A 110 1.72 -10.66 -0.60
C CYS A 110 1.44 -11.03 0.86
N ALA A 111 1.33 -12.33 1.19
CA ALA A 111 1.19 -12.76 2.57
C ALA A 111 2.42 -12.40 3.43
N THR A 112 3.63 -12.60 2.90
CA THR A 112 4.87 -12.15 3.57
C THR A 112 4.90 -10.63 3.77
N LEU A 113 4.48 -9.85 2.76
CA LEU A 113 4.38 -8.39 2.86
C LEU A 113 3.43 -7.96 3.99
N ILE A 114 2.28 -8.63 4.11
CA ILE A 114 1.32 -8.36 5.19
C ILE A 114 1.96 -8.61 6.57
N GLU A 115 2.69 -9.70 6.73
CA GLU A 115 3.38 -10.02 8.00
C GLU A 115 4.40 -8.95 8.37
N VAL A 116 5.18 -8.49 7.39
CA VAL A 116 6.14 -7.40 7.58
C VAL A 116 5.42 -6.11 7.99
N LEU A 117 4.35 -5.72 7.27
CA LEU A 117 3.61 -4.50 7.57
C LEU A 117 3.02 -4.51 8.97
N LEU A 118 2.43 -5.62 9.40
CA LEU A 118 1.87 -5.77 10.75
C LEU A 118 2.95 -5.75 11.83
N SER A 119 4.09 -6.42 11.61
CA SER A 119 5.22 -6.40 12.54
C SER A 119 5.83 -5.00 12.69
N VAL A 120 5.98 -4.28 11.58
CA VAL A 120 6.51 -2.91 11.57
C VAL A 120 5.55 -1.96 12.27
N GLU A 121 4.24 -2.13 12.07
CA GLU A 121 3.22 -1.37 12.76
C GLU A 121 3.24 -1.62 14.28
N GLU A 122 3.35 -2.87 14.71
CA GLU A 122 3.47 -3.21 16.13
C GLU A 122 4.69 -2.53 16.78
N GLU A 123 5.85 -2.56 16.12
CA GLU A 123 7.05 -1.86 16.58
C GLU A 123 6.85 -0.34 16.67
N LEU A 124 6.15 0.25 15.68
CA LEU A 124 5.80 1.67 15.68
C LEU A 124 4.89 2.01 16.87
N VAL A 125 3.86 1.20 17.12
CA VAL A 125 2.95 1.39 18.27
C VAL A 125 3.72 1.34 19.58
N ILE A 126 4.63 0.38 19.74
CA ILE A 126 5.47 0.28 20.94
C ILE A 126 6.38 1.51 21.08
N LYS A 127 6.99 1.99 19.98
CA LYS A 127 7.84 3.20 19.97
C LYS A 127 7.02 4.43 20.38
N VAL A 128 5.84 4.61 19.79
CA VAL A 128 4.93 5.73 20.08
C VAL A 128 4.41 5.67 21.52
N MET A 129 3.98 4.51 22.03
CA MET A 129 3.51 4.36 23.42
C MET A 129 4.59 4.69 24.46
N ARG A 130 5.88 4.46 24.14
CA ARG A 130 7.00 4.83 25.02
C ARG A 130 7.26 6.33 25.04
N MET A 131 6.82 7.08 24.02
CA MET A 131 6.97 8.53 23.94
C MET A 131 5.83 9.22 24.67
N ARG A 132 6.05 9.50 25.96
CA ARG A 132 5.04 9.89 26.95
C ARG A 132 4.58 11.37 26.90
N ASP A 133 4.77 12.09 25.78
CA ASP A 133 4.65 13.55 25.76
C ASP A 133 3.84 14.09 24.57
N GLY A 134 3.09 15.17 24.81
CA GLY A 134 1.95 15.69 24.02
C GLY A 134 2.21 16.18 22.59
N THR A 135 3.38 15.86 22.02
CA THR A 135 3.76 16.06 20.60
C THR A 135 3.72 14.73 19.84
N ILE A 136 2.70 13.92 20.11
CA ILE A 136 2.59 12.52 19.64
C ILE A 136 2.50 12.46 18.11
N GLU A 137 1.70 13.32 17.49
CA GLU A 137 1.44 13.26 16.03
C GLU A 137 2.65 13.65 15.18
N GLU A 138 3.36 14.71 15.55
CA GLU A 138 4.54 15.18 14.81
C GLU A 138 5.69 14.19 14.91
N LYS A 139 5.95 13.67 16.12
CA LYS A 139 6.97 12.65 16.36
C LYS A 139 6.62 11.30 15.74
N GLN A 140 5.33 10.96 15.67
CA GLN A 140 4.87 9.78 14.97
C GLN A 140 5.13 9.91 13.47
N ARG A 141 4.81 11.06 12.87
CA ARG A 141 5.10 11.32 11.45
C ARG A 141 6.59 11.21 11.15
N GLU A 142 7.43 11.82 11.97
CA GLU A 142 8.90 11.72 11.85
C GLU A 142 9.40 10.26 11.93
N ALA A 143 8.87 9.47 12.87
CA ALA A 143 9.25 8.06 13.01
C ALA A 143 8.81 7.20 11.80
N ILE A 144 7.68 7.54 11.18
CA ILE A 144 7.21 6.87 9.96
C ILE A 144 8.05 7.29 8.75
N ASP A 145 8.36 8.57 8.61
CA ASP A 145 9.21 9.08 7.53
C ASP A 145 10.61 8.47 7.62
N GLU A 146 11.18 8.34 8.83
CA GLU A 146 12.44 7.65 9.09
C GLU A 146 12.38 6.16 8.68
N LEU A 147 11.29 5.48 9.03
CA LEU A 147 11.06 4.07 8.68
C LEU A 147 10.95 3.87 7.15
N ILE A 148 10.27 4.77 6.46
CA ILE A 148 10.13 4.71 5.00
C ILE A 148 11.47 5.02 4.32
N ALA A 149 12.17 6.06 4.79
CA ALA A 149 13.47 6.47 4.26
C ALA A 149 14.56 5.40 4.47
N SER A 150 14.53 4.68 5.59
CA SER A 150 15.49 3.62 5.91
C SER A 150 15.31 2.33 5.11
N GLN A 151 14.30 2.24 4.23
CA GLN A 151 13.95 1.01 3.48
C GLN A 151 13.72 -0.21 4.39
N GLY A 152 13.40 0.01 5.68
CA GLY A 152 13.32 -1.07 6.68
C GLY A 152 12.25 -2.11 6.36
N ILE A 153 11.13 -1.69 5.75
CA ILE A 153 10.07 -2.59 5.26
C ILE A 153 10.62 -3.53 4.18
N LEU A 154 11.40 -3.00 3.22
CA LEU A 154 11.98 -3.79 2.14
C LEU A 154 13.02 -4.79 2.69
N ALA A 155 13.89 -4.36 3.61
CA ALA A 155 14.88 -5.24 4.24
C ALA A 155 14.21 -6.42 4.95
N LYS A 156 13.21 -6.16 5.81
CA LYS A 156 12.46 -7.21 6.51
C LYS A 156 11.70 -8.14 5.54
N PHE A 157 11.17 -7.58 4.46
CA PHE A 157 10.50 -8.37 3.44
C PHE A 157 11.47 -9.34 2.75
N LEU A 158 12.67 -8.88 2.39
CA LEU A 158 13.70 -9.73 1.77
C LEU A 158 14.23 -10.80 2.72
N ASP A 159 14.35 -10.51 4.01
CA ASP A 159 14.76 -11.49 5.02
C ASP A 159 13.71 -12.61 5.21
N LEU A 160 12.42 -12.28 5.06
CA LEU A 160 11.31 -13.21 5.24
C LEU A 160 10.83 -13.88 3.94
N ASP A 161 11.29 -13.44 2.76
CA ASP A 161 10.89 -14.04 1.47
C ASP A 161 11.84 -15.20 1.09
N PRO A 162 11.48 -16.47 1.35
CA PRO A 162 12.31 -17.61 0.98
C PRO A 162 12.43 -17.80 -0.55
N VAL A 163 11.57 -17.14 -1.35
CA VAL A 163 11.56 -17.24 -2.81
C VAL A 163 12.62 -16.34 -3.43
N PHE A 164 13.02 -15.23 -2.78
CA PHE A 164 14.08 -14.37 -3.30
C PHE A 164 15.46 -15.08 -3.31
N GLY A 165 15.65 -16.11 -2.48
CA GLY A 165 16.82 -17.01 -2.48
C GLY A 165 16.77 -18.13 -3.53
N MET A 166 15.59 -18.45 -4.08
CA MET A 166 15.47 -19.28 -5.28
C MET A 166 15.41 -18.38 -6.50
N ARG A 167 16.51 -18.30 -7.26
CA ARG A 167 16.51 -17.72 -8.62
C ARG A 167 15.25 -18.18 -9.35
N PRO A 168 14.31 -17.29 -9.71
CA PRO A 168 13.20 -17.69 -10.55
C PRO A 168 13.81 -18.11 -11.88
N MET A 169 13.63 -19.38 -12.27
CA MET A 169 14.16 -19.93 -13.52
C MET A 169 13.50 -19.29 -14.79
N PHE A 170 12.83 -18.15 -14.64
CA PHE A 170 12.02 -17.52 -15.68
C PHE A 170 12.18 -15.99 -15.77
N TRP A 171 13.01 -15.38 -14.92
CA TRP A 171 13.35 -13.96 -15.04
C TRP A 171 14.83 -13.81 -15.32
N GLU A 172 15.22 -14.02 -16.58
CA GLU A 172 16.47 -13.42 -17.05
C GLU A 172 16.28 -11.91 -16.99
N SER A 173 17.00 -11.27 -16.07
CA SER A 173 17.10 -9.82 -16.04
C SER A 173 17.54 -9.37 -17.45
N PRO A 174 16.79 -8.52 -18.15
CA PRO A 174 17.31 -7.86 -19.32
C PRO A 174 18.60 -7.16 -18.88
N ALA A 175 19.68 -7.42 -19.59
CA ALA A 175 21.00 -6.93 -19.25
C ALA A 175 20.95 -5.45 -18.86
N ALA A 176 21.64 -5.12 -17.77
CA ALA A 176 21.86 -3.80 -17.22
C ALA A 176 22.32 -2.79 -18.29
N SER A 177 21.37 -2.22 -19.02
CA SER A 177 21.62 -1.24 -20.09
C SER A 177 20.66 -0.04 -20.07
N GLU A 178 19.76 0.03 -19.10
CA GLU A 178 19.09 1.28 -18.77
C GLU A 178 19.42 1.58 -17.32
N THR A 179 20.37 2.48 -17.12
CA THR A 179 20.55 3.16 -15.83
C THR A 179 19.24 3.88 -15.53
N TRP A 180 18.45 3.31 -14.63
CA TRP A 180 17.22 3.90 -14.14
C TRP A 180 17.56 5.24 -13.50
N ASP A 181 17.11 6.34 -14.10
CA ASP A 181 17.31 7.69 -13.59
C ASP A 181 16.15 8.09 -12.66
N PRO A 182 16.35 8.13 -11.33
CA PRO A 182 15.32 8.53 -10.39
C PRO A 182 14.86 9.98 -10.56
N ALA A 183 15.57 10.84 -11.30
CA ALA A 183 15.17 12.22 -11.55
C ALA A 183 13.95 12.34 -12.50
N VAL A 184 13.68 11.33 -13.32
CA VAL A 184 12.59 11.38 -14.33
C VAL A 184 11.19 11.32 -13.68
N LEU A 185 11.08 10.87 -12.43
CA LEU A 185 9.80 10.81 -11.71
C LEU A 185 9.61 11.94 -10.68
N TYR A 186 10.67 12.70 -10.38
CA TYR A 186 10.72 13.67 -9.28
C TYR A 186 11.11 15.07 -9.76
N ASP A 187 10.50 15.55 -10.84
CA ASP A 187 10.48 16.99 -11.09
C ASP A 187 9.39 17.63 -10.20
N VAL A 188 9.79 17.89 -8.95
CA VAL A 188 8.94 18.41 -7.87
C VAL A 188 8.39 19.81 -8.21
N GLU A 189 9.02 20.55 -9.14
CA GLU A 189 8.56 21.88 -9.55
C GLU A 189 7.35 21.85 -10.50
N GLN A 190 7.03 20.73 -11.15
CA GLN A 190 5.85 20.63 -12.03
C GLN A 190 4.53 20.38 -11.29
N PHE A 191 4.56 20.03 -10.00
CA PHE A 191 3.34 19.65 -9.26
C PHE A 191 2.51 20.81 -8.73
N GLU A 192 3.03 22.06 -8.72
CA GLU A 192 2.18 23.23 -8.42
C GLU A 192 1.09 23.45 -9.49
N ASP A 193 1.25 22.85 -10.68
CA ASP A 193 0.34 22.98 -11.82
C ASP A 193 -0.62 21.78 -11.97
N PHE A 194 -0.70 20.87 -10.98
CA PHE A 194 -1.58 19.70 -11.07
C PHE A 194 -3.05 20.09 -11.23
N ASP A 195 -3.51 21.14 -10.54
CA ASP A 195 -4.89 21.63 -10.69
C ASP A 195 -5.12 22.20 -12.09
N VAL A 196 -4.13 22.84 -12.72
CA VAL A 196 -4.21 23.35 -14.09
C VAL A 196 -4.27 22.20 -15.09
N TRP A 197 -3.36 21.23 -14.98
CA TRP A 197 -3.34 20.03 -15.82
C TRP A 197 -4.62 19.20 -15.67
N TYR A 198 -5.09 18.97 -14.43
CA TYR A 198 -6.32 18.23 -14.16
C TYR A 198 -7.54 18.92 -14.77
N ASN A 199 -7.63 20.25 -14.63
CA ASN A 199 -8.73 21.01 -15.21
C ASN A 199 -8.66 21.08 -16.74
N GLU A 200 -7.47 21.13 -17.34
CA GLU A 200 -7.30 21.08 -18.80
C GLU A 200 -7.75 19.73 -19.37
N VAL A 201 -7.42 18.63 -18.70
CA VAL A 201 -7.73 17.27 -19.16
C VAL A 201 -9.19 16.88 -18.89
N PHE A 202 -9.76 17.29 -17.76
CA PHE A 202 -11.05 16.78 -17.29
C PHE A 202 -12.16 17.83 -17.17
N SER A 203 -11.84 19.12 -17.13
CA SER A 203 -12.80 20.20 -16.89
C SER A 203 -13.11 21.02 -18.14
N GLY A 204 -12.95 20.46 -19.35
CA GLY A 204 -13.19 21.13 -20.64
C GLY A 204 -14.42 22.03 -20.65
N VAL A 205 -14.22 23.30 -20.31
CA VAL A 205 -15.19 24.39 -20.46
C VAL A 205 -14.48 25.47 -21.24
N VAL A 206 -14.69 25.42 -22.55
CA VAL A 206 -14.51 26.57 -23.43
C VAL A 206 -15.67 27.53 -23.15
N TYR A 207 -15.37 28.72 -22.66
CA TYR A 207 -16.17 29.92 -22.92
C TYR A 207 -15.27 30.98 -23.55
#